data_AF-A0A3B8YW04-F1
#
_entry.id   AF-A0A3B8YW04-F1
#
_cell.length_a   1.000
_cell.length_b   1.000
_cell.length_c   1.000
_cell.angle_alpha   90.00
_cell.angle_beta   90.00
_cell.angle_gamma   90.00
#
_symmetry.space_group_name_H-M   'P 1'
#
loop_
_entity.id
_entity.type
_entity.pdbx_description
1 polymer ?
#
loop_
_entity_poly.entity_id
_entity_poly.type
_entity_poly.pdbx_seq_one_letter_code
_entity_poly.pdbx_strand_id
1 'polypeptide(L)'
;WRPAWFFDVETSGGIVPIYFRGARGEAGLGVYTLDHEGAFLEVLAENGVPVPKVWGVCSDPPGLVLERSPGRANLATAESEEERTTVFREYMEWLAKMHEIDLADFEARGLTRPPDEATRALGDLASWEKAYRGNKVRPEPMIEFVLAWLKRHMPQDRDETTFLCGDAGQFIFEDGHMTAVLDLELAYLGDPAADLGALFGRTLSEPLGDLLAGIRHYESCRGIEVDPRVVQYHAVRFGICTPLAVSHLCAEPPPGLVYAQYLGWYVVYGRASLEWIAGLMGIDLEAPADPVAEASMYAPAFSSMRAALQPKPEDSTFAAFEKDCIDRSAIYLQRADQYGAAIEQANQAEALVLLNSAEPVSDEQLEALVAREDPANDEALIRFFHRRLLRQEFLLSPAMRELENIEIPRLIG
;
A
#
# COMPACT_ATOMS: atom_id res chain seq x y z
N TRP A 1 8.75 4.19 -9.52
CA TRP A 1 10.15 3.77 -9.33
C TRP A 1 11.04 4.99 -9.30
N ARG A 2 11.94 5.08 -8.31
CA ARG A 2 12.96 6.13 -8.23
C ARG A 2 14.32 5.56 -8.64
N PRO A 3 15.21 6.38 -9.22
CA PRO A 3 16.60 5.97 -9.42
C PRO A 3 17.26 5.67 -8.07
N ALA A 4 18.02 4.58 -8.00
CA ALA A 4 18.77 4.21 -6.82
C ALA A 4 20.11 3.59 -7.23
N TRP A 5 21.17 3.89 -6.48
CA TRP A 5 22.51 3.36 -6.74
C TRP A 5 23.16 2.87 -5.46
N PHE A 6 23.89 1.77 -5.58
CA PHE A 6 24.75 1.23 -4.54
C PHE A 6 26.20 1.35 -5.01
N PHE A 7 27.05 1.99 -4.22
CA PHE A 7 28.46 2.15 -4.58
C PHE A 7 29.34 2.29 -3.34
N ASP A 8 30.63 2.00 -3.51
CA ASP A 8 31.64 2.11 -2.47
C ASP A 8 32.46 3.38 -2.71
N VAL A 9 32.63 4.21 -1.68
CA VAL A 9 33.45 5.42 -1.72
C VAL A 9 34.76 5.17 -0.99
N GLU A 10 35.88 5.31 -1.69
CA GLU A 10 37.20 5.24 -1.08
C GLU A 10 37.51 6.58 -0.39
N THR A 11 37.75 6.53 0.92
CA THR A 11 38.15 7.69 1.73
C THR A 11 39.51 7.45 2.36
N SER A 12 40.12 8.48 2.95
CA SER A 12 41.35 8.33 3.74
C SER A 12 41.19 7.40 4.95
N GLY A 13 39.94 7.15 5.40
CA GLY A 13 39.61 6.24 6.49
C GLY A 13 39.21 4.83 6.07
N GLY A 14 39.27 4.51 4.77
CA GLY A 14 38.84 3.23 4.21
C GLY A 14 37.62 3.36 3.29
N ILE A 15 37.04 2.21 2.94
CA ILE A 15 35.87 2.12 2.07
C ILE A 15 34.61 2.40 2.87
N VAL A 16 33.79 3.33 2.39
CA VAL A 16 32.46 3.63 2.93
C VAL A 16 31.39 3.14 1.94
N PRO A 17 30.53 2.19 2.32
CA PRO A 17 29.46 1.71 1.45
C PRO A 17 28.29 2.70 1.47
N ILE A 18 27.86 3.13 0.29
CA ILE A 18 26.85 4.19 0.10
C ILE A 18 25.64 3.66 -0.67
N TYR A 19 24.47 4.11 -0.23
CA TYR A 19 23.20 4.01 -0.93
C TYR A 19 22.73 5.42 -1.31
N PHE A 20 22.57 5.66 -2.60
CA PHE A 20 21.94 6.88 -3.11
C PHE A 20 20.48 6.61 -3.45
N ARG A 21 19.59 7.40 -2.87
CA ARG A 21 18.13 7.37 -3.10
C ARG A 21 17.72 8.62 -3.87
N GLY A 22 17.44 8.48 -5.15
CA GLY A 22 17.05 9.61 -6.01
C GLY A 22 15.66 10.16 -5.68
N ALA A 23 15.47 11.44 -5.99
CA ALA A 23 14.16 12.07 -5.89
C ALA A 23 13.14 11.37 -6.81
N ARG A 24 11.90 11.24 -6.33
CA ARG A 24 10.75 11.13 -7.24
C ARG A 24 10.58 12.53 -7.84
N GLY A 25 10.72 12.68 -9.17
CA GLY A 25 10.57 13.98 -9.85
C GLY A 25 9.17 14.59 -9.70
N GLU A 26 8.65 15.29 -10.72
CA GLU A 26 7.30 15.89 -10.72
C GLU A 26 6.14 14.89 -10.43
N ALA A 27 6.40 13.58 -10.44
CA ALA A 27 5.47 12.50 -10.11
C ALA A 27 5.39 12.13 -8.60
N GLY A 28 6.19 12.77 -7.74
CA GLY A 28 6.00 12.63 -6.29
C GLY A 28 4.71 13.34 -5.88
N LEU A 29 3.91 12.75 -4.98
CA LEU A 29 2.69 13.38 -4.42
C LEU A 29 2.99 14.66 -3.61
N GLY A 30 4.23 15.15 -3.63
CA GLY A 30 4.63 16.46 -3.12
C GLY A 30 4.49 16.63 -1.62
N VAL A 31 4.37 15.53 -0.87
CA VAL A 31 4.05 15.62 0.57
C VAL A 31 5.27 16.09 1.37
N TYR A 32 6.47 15.51 1.16
CA TYR A 32 7.69 15.96 1.84
C TYR A 32 8.96 15.87 0.96
N THR A 33 9.93 16.73 1.24
CA THR A 33 11.20 16.83 0.51
C THR A 33 12.21 15.78 1.00
N LEU A 34 13.25 15.52 0.20
CA LEU A 34 14.38 14.67 0.62
C LEU A 34 15.07 15.19 1.90
N ASP A 35 15.04 16.51 2.12
CA ASP A 35 15.59 17.14 3.32
C ASP A 35 14.81 16.74 4.58
N HIS A 36 13.49 16.59 4.49
CA HIS A 36 12.67 16.14 5.63
C HIS A 36 12.99 14.68 5.99
N GLU A 37 13.06 13.79 4.98
CA GLU A 37 13.41 12.37 5.21
C GLU A 37 14.78 12.26 5.92
N GLY A 38 15.79 12.99 5.43
CA GLY A 38 17.11 13.05 6.06
C GLY A 38 17.06 13.57 7.50
N ALA A 39 16.30 14.63 7.76
CA ALA A 39 16.16 15.20 9.10
C ALA A 39 15.49 14.24 10.10
N PHE A 40 14.50 13.45 9.67
CA PHE A 40 13.85 12.48 10.56
C PHE A 40 14.76 11.29 10.87
N LEU A 41 15.55 10.84 9.90
CA LEU A 41 16.59 9.83 10.15
C LEU A 41 17.61 10.34 11.19
N GLU A 42 18.01 11.61 11.15
CA GLU A 42 18.89 12.20 12.17
C GLU A 42 18.24 12.17 13.57
N VAL A 43 16.97 12.59 13.70
CA VAL A 43 16.25 12.54 15.00
C VAL A 43 16.17 11.12 15.55
N LEU A 44 15.87 10.15 14.69
CA LEU A 44 15.83 8.73 15.09
C LEU A 44 17.21 8.24 15.54
N ALA A 45 18.28 8.61 14.83
CA ALA A 45 19.66 8.27 15.20
C ALA A 45 20.08 8.89 16.55
N GLU A 46 19.73 10.16 16.79
CA GLU A 46 19.96 10.87 18.05
C GLU A 46 19.26 10.21 19.23
N ASN A 47 18.11 9.57 18.99
CA ASN A 47 17.36 8.78 19.96
C ASN A 47 17.79 7.30 19.98
N GLY A 48 18.85 6.93 19.25
CA GLY A 48 19.45 5.60 19.26
C GLY A 48 18.58 4.52 18.61
N VAL A 49 17.74 4.88 17.64
CA VAL A 49 17.08 3.94 16.73
C VAL A 49 18.05 3.59 15.59
N PRO A 50 18.19 2.32 15.18
CA PRO A 50 19.06 1.94 14.09
C PRO A 50 18.48 2.49 12.78
N VAL A 51 19.23 3.35 12.11
CA VAL A 51 18.89 3.98 10.84
C VAL A 51 20.16 4.13 10.01
N PRO A 52 20.08 4.20 8.68
CA PRO A 52 21.26 4.49 7.87
C PRO A 52 21.78 5.89 8.22
N LYS A 53 23.09 6.01 8.36
CA LYS A 53 23.72 7.33 8.52
C LYS A 53 23.43 8.21 7.31
N VAL A 54 22.94 9.43 7.56
CA VAL A 54 22.77 10.45 6.53
C VAL A 54 24.11 11.13 6.26
N TRP A 55 24.59 11.07 5.02
CA TRP A 55 25.78 11.79 4.57
C TRP A 55 25.43 13.16 3.99
N GLY A 56 24.20 13.35 3.55
CA GLY A 56 23.66 14.61 3.08
C GLY A 56 22.71 14.47 1.91
N VAL A 57 22.25 15.60 1.38
CA VAL A 57 21.41 15.67 0.18
C VAL A 57 22.27 16.12 -0.99
N CYS A 58 22.28 15.32 -2.05
CA CYS A 58 22.88 15.65 -3.33
C CYS A 58 21.92 16.55 -4.11
N SER A 59 22.42 17.64 -4.68
CA SER A 59 21.61 18.56 -5.49
C SER A 59 21.51 18.14 -6.95
N ASP A 60 22.53 17.46 -7.49
CA ASP A 60 22.56 17.01 -8.88
C ASP A 60 23.33 15.67 -9.04
N PRO A 61 22.64 14.56 -9.36
CA PRO A 61 21.18 14.45 -9.40
C PRO A 61 20.56 14.64 -8.00
N PRO A 62 19.33 15.16 -7.88
CA PRO A 62 18.68 15.33 -6.59
C PRO A 62 18.45 13.97 -5.91
N GLY A 63 18.95 13.81 -4.69
CA GLY A 63 18.82 12.55 -3.94
C GLY A 63 19.41 12.59 -2.54
N LEU A 64 19.02 11.64 -1.70
CA LEU A 64 19.56 11.45 -0.37
C LEU A 64 20.76 10.47 -0.43
N VAL A 65 21.87 10.86 0.19
CA VAL A 65 23.08 10.04 0.30
C VAL A 65 23.11 9.40 1.68
N LEU A 66 22.94 8.09 1.72
CA LEU A 66 22.82 7.29 2.92
C LEU A 66 23.97 6.28 3.01
N GLU A 67 24.34 5.89 4.21
CA GLU A 67 25.09 4.66 4.42
C GLU A 67 24.28 3.46 3.89
N ARG A 68 24.95 2.53 3.22
CA ARG A 68 24.35 1.26 2.84
C ARG A 68 24.39 0.33 4.05
N SER A 69 23.29 0.29 4.81
CA SER A 69 23.13 -0.64 5.92
C SER A 69 23.26 -2.09 5.43
N PRO A 70 23.92 -2.97 6.22
CA PRO A 70 24.12 -4.37 5.84
C PRO A 70 22.82 -5.17 5.98
N GLY A 71 22.75 -6.30 5.27
CA GLY A 71 21.59 -7.18 5.26
C GLY A 71 20.65 -7.02 4.06
N ARG A 72 19.39 -7.43 4.27
CA ARG A 72 18.33 -7.48 3.26
C ARG A 72 17.01 -6.91 3.79
N ALA A 73 16.16 -6.45 2.87
CA ALA A 73 14.79 -6.03 3.15
C ALA A 73 13.79 -7.18 2.89
N ASN A 74 12.52 -6.95 3.20
CA ASN A 74 11.41 -7.90 3.05
C ASN A 74 11.58 -9.19 3.88
N LEU A 75 10.76 -9.33 4.93
CA LEU A 75 10.80 -10.49 5.82
C LEU A 75 10.50 -11.84 5.15
N ALA A 76 9.89 -11.86 3.96
CA ALA A 76 9.75 -13.08 3.18
C ALA A 76 11.11 -13.68 2.75
N THR A 77 12.19 -12.91 2.84
CA THR A 77 13.56 -13.37 2.59
C THR A 77 14.26 -13.95 3.83
N ALA A 78 13.58 -14.02 4.98
CA ALA A 78 14.09 -14.70 6.16
C ALA A 78 14.38 -16.19 5.86
N GLU A 79 15.45 -16.73 6.42
CA GLU A 79 15.88 -18.12 6.23
C GLU A 79 15.01 -19.10 7.02
N SER A 80 14.30 -18.60 8.04
CA SER A 80 13.40 -19.41 8.86
C SER A 80 12.27 -18.57 9.47
N GLU A 81 11.22 -19.27 9.89
CA GLU A 81 10.12 -18.70 10.68
C GLU A 81 10.57 -18.12 12.03
N GLU A 82 11.62 -18.70 12.62
CA GLU A 82 12.24 -18.20 13.85
C GLU A 82 12.96 -16.87 13.62
N GLU A 83 13.73 -16.74 12.54
CA GLU A 83 14.37 -15.48 12.15
C GLU A 83 13.30 -14.41 11.87
N ARG A 84 12.27 -14.75 11.08
CA ARG A 84 11.16 -13.84 10.78
C ARG A 84 10.49 -13.31 12.05
N THR A 85 10.17 -14.21 12.97
CA THR A 85 9.52 -13.85 14.25
C THR A 85 10.43 -12.98 15.11
N THR A 86 11.72 -13.30 15.17
CA THR A 86 12.71 -12.56 15.96
C THR A 86 12.87 -11.13 15.45
N VAL A 87 13.07 -10.97 14.14
CA VAL A 87 13.25 -9.67 13.51
C VAL A 87 11.97 -8.84 13.59
N PHE A 88 10.79 -9.44 13.35
CA PHE A 88 9.52 -8.71 13.45
C PHE A 88 9.26 -8.24 14.89
N ARG A 89 9.57 -9.08 15.89
CA ARG A 89 9.48 -8.68 17.29
C ARG A 89 10.42 -7.52 17.62
N GLU A 90 11.66 -7.57 17.13
CA GLU A 90 12.62 -6.46 17.28
C GLU A 90 12.11 -5.17 16.60
N TYR A 91 11.49 -5.28 15.42
CA TYR A 91 10.84 -4.13 14.77
C TYR A 91 9.75 -3.51 15.65
N MET A 92 8.91 -4.32 16.30
CA MET A 92 7.87 -3.79 17.20
C MET A 92 8.47 -3.10 18.44
N GLU A 93 9.63 -3.53 18.93
CA GLU A 93 10.38 -2.83 20.00
C GLU A 93 10.87 -1.46 19.53
N TRP A 94 11.43 -1.39 18.32
CA TRP A 94 11.86 -0.14 17.71
C TRP A 94 10.68 0.79 17.42
N LEU A 95 9.56 0.27 16.94
CA LEU A 95 8.34 1.03 16.70
C LEU A 95 7.80 1.63 18.01
N ALA A 96 7.75 0.84 19.08
CA ALA A 96 7.37 1.32 20.41
C ALA A 96 8.28 2.47 20.87
N LYS A 97 9.60 2.31 20.73
CA LYS A 97 10.58 3.35 21.09
C LYS A 97 10.44 4.60 20.23
N MET A 98 10.27 4.46 18.91
CA MET A 98 10.05 5.59 18.00
C MET A 98 8.83 6.39 18.42
N HIS A 99 7.77 5.70 18.83
CA HIS A 99 6.54 6.35 19.25
C HIS A 99 6.64 7.05 20.64
N GLU A 100 7.77 6.95 21.34
CA GLU A 100 8.03 7.63 22.63
C GLU A 100 9.01 8.81 22.51
N ILE A 101 9.57 9.05 21.31
CA ILE A 101 10.48 10.18 21.07
C ILE A 101 9.71 11.50 21.24
N ASP A 102 10.36 12.52 21.83
CA ASP A 102 9.74 13.82 22.04
C ASP A 102 9.35 14.46 20.71
N LEU A 103 8.06 14.80 20.58
CA LEU A 103 7.52 15.48 19.41
C LEU A 103 8.25 16.78 19.08
N ALA A 104 8.80 17.47 20.09
CA ALA A 104 9.54 18.71 19.91
C ALA A 104 10.74 18.55 18.96
N ASP A 105 11.38 17.38 18.94
CA ASP A 105 12.52 17.09 18.06
C ASP A 105 12.08 17.07 16.59
N PHE A 106 10.92 16.49 16.31
CA PHE A 106 10.36 16.45 14.95
C PHE A 106 9.71 17.77 14.53
N GLU A 107 9.10 18.49 15.46
CA GLU A 107 8.54 19.83 15.23
C GLU A 107 9.65 20.83 14.85
N ALA A 108 10.81 20.73 15.50
CA ALA A 108 11.99 21.52 15.15
C ALA A 108 12.49 21.24 13.70
N ARG A 109 12.10 20.10 13.12
CA ARG A 109 12.40 19.69 11.73
C ARG A 109 11.22 19.84 10.77
N GLY A 110 10.16 20.54 11.18
CA GLY A 110 9.07 20.96 10.30
C GLY A 110 7.81 20.12 10.33
N LEU A 111 7.74 19.07 11.16
CA LEU A 111 6.46 18.40 11.39
C LEU A 111 5.53 19.29 12.21
N THR A 112 4.22 19.17 11.96
CA THR A 112 3.19 19.93 12.65
C THR A 112 2.24 18.97 13.35
N ARG A 113 1.90 19.25 14.62
CA ARG A 113 0.90 18.46 15.34
C ARG A 113 -0.49 18.62 14.70
N PRO A 114 -1.30 17.56 14.69
CA PRO A 114 -2.70 17.68 14.29
C PRO A 114 -3.42 18.69 15.21
N PRO A 115 -4.16 19.67 14.66
CA PRO A 115 -4.79 20.73 15.44
C PRO A 115 -6.00 20.26 16.24
N ASP A 116 -6.59 19.14 15.85
CA ASP A 116 -7.77 18.55 16.46
C ASP A 116 -7.79 17.02 16.28
N GLU A 117 -8.74 16.39 16.97
CA GLU A 117 -8.92 14.96 16.98
C GLU A 117 -9.26 14.39 15.58
N ALA A 118 -10.08 15.10 14.80
CA ALA A 118 -10.45 14.65 13.46
C ALA A 118 -9.22 14.59 12.53
N THR A 119 -8.37 15.62 12.57
CA THR A 119 -7.14 15.66 11.79
C THR A 119 -6.15 14.59 12.26
N ARG A 120 -6.10 14.30 13.56
CA ARG A 120 -5.30 13.21 14.11
C ARG A 120 -5.78 11.83 13.62
N ALA A 121 -7.09 11.59 13.63
CA ALA A 121 -7.66 10.32 13.17
C ALA A 121 -7.50 10.11 11.66
N LEU A 122 -7.61 11.17 10.86
CA LEU A 122 -7.45 11.11 9.40
C LEU A 122 -5.97 11.12 8.97
N GLY A 123 -5.07 11.72 9.76
CA GLY A 123 -3.64 11.83 9.46
C GLY A 123 -3.34 12.50 8.11
N ASP A 124 -2.40 11.96 7.36
CA ASP A 124 -2.07 12.35 5.97
C ASP A 124 -3.17 12.11 4.90
N LEU A 125 -4.35 11.55 5.23
CA LEU A 125 -5.39 11.19 4.23
C LEU A 125 -5.85 12.40 3.41
N ALA A 126 -5.88 13.60 4.01
CA ALA A 126 -6.24 14.83 3.31
C ALA A 126 -5.29 15.14 2.14
N SER A 127 -4.00 14.82 2.26
CA SER A 127 -3.00 14.99 1.20
C SER A 127 -3.24 13.99 0.06
N TRP A 128 -3.50 12.72 0.41
CA TRP A 128 -3.84 11.67 -0.57
C TRP A 128 -5.13 11.98 -1.31
N GLU A 129 -6.17 12.39 -0.60
CA GLU A 129 -7.44 12.79 -1.19
C GLU A 129 -7.24 13.99 -2.12
N LYS A 130 -6.53 15.04 -1.69
CA LYS A 130 -6.26 16.21 -2.54
C LYS A 130 -5.57 15.82 -3.85
N ALA A 131 -4.56 14.97 -3.78
CA ALA A 131 -3.85 14.51 -4.98
C ALA A 131 -4.74 13.65 -5.88
N TYR A 132 -5.55 12.75 -5.29
CA TYR A 132 -6.54 11.97 -6.03
C TYR A 132 -7.56 12.88 -6.74
N ARG A 133 -8.14 13.87 -6.04
CA ARG A 133 -9.07 14.84 -6.66
C ARG A 133 -8.44 15.56 -7.85
N GLY A 134 -7.18 15.96 -7.73
CA GLY A 134 -6.44 16.65 -8.79
C GLY A 134 -6.13 15.80 -10.02
N ASN A 135 -6.04 14.48 -9.85
CA ASN A 135 -5.69 13.54 -10.92
C ASN A 135 -6.86 12.64 -11.37
N LYS A 136 -8.06 12.78 -10.80
CA LYS A 136 -9.22 11.96 -11.15
C LYS A 136 -9.67 12.21 -12.59
N VAL A 137 -9.56 11.19 -13.45
CA VAL A 137 -9.91 11.27 -14.89
C VAL A 137 -11.20 10.51 -15.26
N ARG A 138 -11.76 9.72 -14.34
CA ARG A 138 -13.03 8.99 -14.50
C ARG A 138 -13.72 8.80 -13.14
N PRO A 139 -15.01 8.39 -13.08
CA PRO A 139 -15.65 8.03 -11.83
C PRO A 139 -14.95 6.87 -11.14
N GLU A 140 -14.89 6.90 -9.81
CA GLU A 140 -14.25 5.88 -8.97
C GLU A 140 -15.10 5.64 -7.72
N PRO A 141 -16.33 5.10 -7.87
CA PRO A 141 -17.32 5.06 -6.80
C PRO A 141 -16.88 4.26 -5.57
N MET A 142 -16.01 3.26 -5.72
CA MET A 142 -15.41 2.53 -4.59
C MET A 142 -14.50 3.43 -3.75
N ILE A 143 -13.63 4.23 -4.39
CA ILE A 143 -12.76 5.17 -3.69
C ILE A 143 -13.59 6.21 -2.95
N GLU A 144 -14.61 6.78 -3.61
CA GLU A 144 -15.51 7.75 -2.99
C GLU A 144 -16.21 7.17 -1.76
N PHE A 145 -16.65 5.91 -1.86
CA PHE A 145 -17.32 5.22 -0.77
C PHE A 145 -16.40 5.06 0.43
N VAL A 146 -15.17 4.57 0.23
CA VAL A 146 -14.21 4.37 1.32
C VAL A 146 -13.80 5.71 1.95
N LEU A 147 -13.59 6.76 1.16
CA LEU A 147 -13.30 8.11 1.67
C LEU A 147 -14.44 8.66 2.53
N ALA A 148 -15.69 8.53 2.07
CA ALA A 148 -16.85 8.97 2.83
C ALA A 148 -17.03 8.14 4.11
N TRP A 149 -16.82 6.81 4.03
CA TRP A 149 -16.89 5.93 5.18
C TRP A 149 -15.87 6.30 6.25
N LEU A 150 -14.61 6.55 5.88
CA LEU A 150 -13.55 6.95 6.81
C LEU A 150 -13.92 8.23 7.57
N LYS A 151 -14.43 9.24 6.86
CA LYS A 151 -14.86 10.51 7.47
C LYS A 151 -16.03 10.33 8.46
N ARG A 152 -16.95 9.38 8.21
CA ARG A 152 -18.08 9.11 9.10
C ARG A 152 -17.71 8.25 10.33
N HIS A 153 -16.65 7.45 10.23
CA HIS A 153 -16.30 6.42 11.23
C HIS A 153 -14.97 6.66 11.93
N MET A 154 -14.47 7.91 11.93
CA MET A 154 -13.24 8.27 12.63
C MET A 154 -13.31 7.84 14.11
N PRO A 155 -12.27 7.16 14.63
CA PRO A 155 -12.14 6.89 16.06
C PRO A 155 -12.28 8.17 16.89
N GLN A 156 -13.06 8.08 17.97
CA GLN A 156 -13.26 9.16 18.94
C GLN A 156 -12.49 8.84 20.23
N ASP A 157 -12.40 9.83 21.11
CA ASP A 157 -11.67 9.81 22.38
C ASP A 157 -10.17 9.44 22.21
N ARG A 158 -9.55 9.92 21.12
CA ARG A 158 -8.12 9.73 20.84
C ARG A 158 -7.34 11.01 21.18
N ASP A 159 -6.47 10.97 22.19
CA ASP A 159 -5.70 12.12 22.69
C ASP A 159 -4.20 12.05 22.43
N GLU A 160 -3.63 10.84 22.31
CA GLU A 160 -2.20 10.63 22.07
C GLU A 160 -1.78 11.07 20.66
N THR A 161 -0.61 11.70 20.55
CA THR A 161 0.05 12.00 19.27
C THR A 161 1.49 11.57 19.35
N THR A 162 1.95 10.87 18.32
CA THR A 162 3.32 10.38 18.22
C THR A 162 3.91 10.63 16.82
N PHE A 163 5.22 10.44 16.68
CA PHE A 163 5.86 10.32 15.38
C PHE A 163 5.47 8.99 14.73
N LEU A 164 5.04 9.07 13.47
CA LEU A 164 4.64 7.93 12.66
C LEU A 164 5.59 7.80 11.48
N CYS A 165 6.03 6.58 11.18
CA CYS A 165 6.72 6.26 9.94
C CYS A 165 5.83 6.54 8.73
N GLY A 166 4.51 6.37 8.88
CA GLY A 166 3.51 6.54 7.82
C GLY A 166 3.42 5.32 6.91
N ASP A 167 4.55 4.73 6.55
CA ASP A 167 4.67 3.43 5.85
C ASP A 167 5.43 2.40 6.72
N ALA A 168 4.85 2.07 7.87
CA ALA A 168 5.46 1.17 8.84
C ALA A 168 5.75 -0.23 8.28
N GLY A 169 6.74 -0.90 8.86
CA GLY A 169 7.23 -2.22 8.44
C GLY A 169 8.33 -2.15 7.38
N GLN A 170 9.04 -1.01 7.26
CA GLN A 170 10.17 -0.83 6.35
C GLN A 170 11.50 -0.84 7.10
N PHE A 171 12.29 -1.89 6.90
CA PHE A 171 13.57 -2.06 7.56
C PHE A 171 14.51 -3.03 6.80
N ILE A 172 15.77 -3.03 7.21
CA ILE A 172 16.80 -3.98 6.80
C ILE A 172 17.17 -4.84 8.01
N PHE A 173 17.43 -6.13 7.77
CA PHE A 173 17.90 -7.07 8.78
C PHE A 173 19.02 -7.96 8.26
N GLU A 174 19.87 -8.42 9.18
CA GLU A 174 20.99 -9.34 8.95
C GLU A 174 21.14 -10.24 10.18
N ASP A 175 21.42 -11.53 9.96
CA ASP A 175 21.65 -12.52 11.04
C ASP A 175 20.58 -12.49 12.15
N GLY A 176 19.30 -12.36 11.75
CA GLY A 176 18.17 -12.30 12.69
C GLY A 176 18.02 -11.01 13.49
N HIS A 177 18.74 -9.94 13.14
CA HIS A 177 18.68 -8.65 13.82
C HIS A 177 18.43 -7.48 12.86
N MET A 178 17.70 -6.47 13.34
CA MET A 178 17.52 -5.24 12.57
C MET A 178 18.82 -4.44 12.47
N THR A 179 19.09 -3.94 11.27
CA THR A 179 20.25 -3.08 11.00
C THR A 179 19.85 -1.64 10.70
N ALA A 180 18.63 -1.41 10.21
CA ALA A 180 18.11 -0.08 9.93
C ALA A 180 16.58 -0.04 9.74
N VAL A 181 15.93 0.98 10.27
CA VAL A 181 14.61 1.47 9.83
C VAL A 181 14.79 2.31 8.56
N LEU A 182 13.85 2.18 7.62
CA LEU A 182 13.89 2.85 6.32
C LEU A 182 12.60 3.62 6.00
N ASP A 183 12.66 4.38 4.91
CA ASP A 183 11.54 4.95 4.17
C ASP A 183 10.58 5.84 4.99
N LEU A 184 11.12 6.96 5.47
CA LEU A 184 10.36 7.96 6.24
C LEU A 184 9.76 9.06 5.35
N GLU A 185 9.55 8.79 4.06
CA GLU A 185 9.04 9.81 3.11
C GLU A 185 7.58 10.18 3.37
N LEU A 186 6.85 9.32 4.08
CA LEU A 186 5.46 9.51 4.48
C LEU A 186 5.32 9.85 5.97
N ALA A 187 6.41 10.13 6.67
CA ALA A 187 6.37 10.37 8.11
C ALA A 187 5.57 11.62 8.48
N TYR A 188 4.80 11.54 9.57
CA TYR A 188 3.98 12.63 10.10
C TYR A 188 3.72 12.44 11.60
N LEU A 189 3.04 13.41 12.24
CA LEU A 189 2.58 13.28 13.62
C LEU A 189 1.11 12.92 13.66
N GLY A 190 0.76 11.85 14.39
CA GLY A 190 -0.63 11.36 14.41
C GLY A 190 -0.91 10.31 15.48
N ASP A 191 -2.01 9.60 15.31
CA ASP A 191 -2.43 8.50 16.19
C ASP A 191 -1.47 7.30 16.05
N PRO A 192 -0.87 6.77 17.15
CA PRO A 192 0.04 5.61 17.09
C PRO A 192 -0.55 4.36 16.43
N ALA A 193 -1.88 4.21 16.44
CA ALA A 193 -2.54 3.09 15.77
C ALA A 193 -2.42 3.14 14.24
N ALA A 194 -2.06 4.29 13.66
CA ALA A 194 -1.84 4.45 12.22
C ALA A 194 -0.72 3.55 11.71
N ASP A 195 0.43 3.54 12.40
CA ASP A 195 1.57 2.70 12.03
C ASP A 195 1.25 1.21 12.23
N LEU A 196 0.48 0.84 13.27
CA LEU A 196 0.00 -0.53 13.45
C LEU A 196 -0.95 -0.96 12.31
N GLY A 197 -1.81 -0.05 11.86
CA GLY A 197 -2.71 -0.27 10.71
C GLY A 197 -1.95 -0.44 9.39
N ALA A 198 -0.86 0.31 9.20
CA ALA A 198 -0.01 0.20 8.01
C ALA A 198 0.62 -1.20 7.85
N LEU A 199 0.90 -1.91 8.95
CA LEU A 199 1.42 -3.29 8.91
C LEU A 199 0.45 -4.26 8.21
N PHE A 200 -0.86 -4.02 8.29
CA PHE A 200 -1.87 -4.84 7.60
C PHE A 200 -1.83 -4.62 6.08
N GLY A 201 -1.53 -3.40 5.63
CA GLY A 201 -1.29 -3.13 4.21
C GLY A 201 0.03 -3.74 3.73
N ARG A 202 1.10 -3.60 4.52
CA ARG A 202 2.43 -4.14 4.19
C ARG A 202 2.39 -5.66 3.99
N THR A 203 1.72 -6.39 4.87
CA THR A 203 1.67 -7.86 4.82
C THR A 203 0.99 -8.40 3.55
N LEU A 204 0.22 -7.56 2.81
CA LEU A 204 -0.41 -7.95 1.54
C LEU A 204 0.62 -8.20 0.44
N SER A 205 1.78 -7.53 0.46
CA SER A 205 2.85 -7.72 -0.53
C SER A 205 4.15 -8.25 0.07
N GLU A 206 4.39 -7.97 1.35
CA GLU A 206 5.59 -8.38 2.08
C GLU A 206 5.18 -8.98 3.44
N PRO A 207 4.86 -10.29 3.49
CA PRO A 207 4.34 -10.92 4.69
C PRO A 207 5.26 -10.76 5.90
N LEU A 208 4.77 -10.10 6.95
CA LEU A 208 5.53 -9.80 8.16
C LEU A 208 5.49 -10.93 9.21
N GLY A 209 4.55 -11.87 9.07
CA GLY A 209 4.32 -12.97 10.02
C GLY A 209 3.05 -12.75 10.86
N ASP A 210 3.07 -13.18 12.12
CA ASP A 210 1.93 -13.06 13.04
C ASP A 210 1.77 -11.61 13.55
N LEU A 211 0.95 -10.83 12.86
CA LEU A 211 0.64 -9.45 13.22
C LEU A 211 0.04 -9.31 14.62
N LEU A 212 -0.78 -10.26 15.06
CA LEU A 212 -1.40 -10.21 16.39
C LEU A 212 -0.35 -10.41 17.49
N ALA A 213 0.61 -11.30 17.28
CA ALA A 213 1.75 -11.45 18.19
C ALA A 213 2.61 -10.19 18.21
N GLY A 214 2.85 -9.57 17.06
CA GLY A 214 3.58 -8.30 16.95
C GLY A 214 2.90 -7.17 17.73
N ILE A 215 1.58 -6.98 17.56
CA ILE A 215 0.82 -5.95 18.27
C ILE A 215 0.85 -6.18 19.78
N ARG A 216 0.66 -7.43 20.24
CA ARG A 216 0.78 -7.76 21.68
C ARG A 216 2.16 -7.47 22.24
N HIS A 217 3.21 -7.68 21.45
CA HIS A 217 4.57 -7.33 21.87
C HIS A 217 4.74 -5.81 21.98
N TYR A 218 4.26 -5.06 21.00
CA TYR A 218 4.24 -3.60 21.03
C TYR A 218 3.47 -3.05 22.25
N GLU A 219 2.30 -3.60 22.56
CA GLU A 219 1.53 -3.29 23.79
C GLU A 219 2.38 -3.49 25.05
N SER A 220 3.09 -4.62 25.14
CA SER A 220 3.97 -4.91 26.26
C SER A 220 5.16 -3.95 26.36
N CYS A 221 5.72 -3.50 25.23
CA CYS A 221 6.81 -2.52 25.20
C CYS A 221 6.34 -1.15 25.66
N ARG A 222 5.14 -0.73 25.21
CA ARG A 222 4.55 0.58 25.51
C ARG A 222 3.84 0.65 26.86
N GLY A 223 3.47 -0.50 27.43
CA GLY A 223 2.64 -0.56 28.63
C GLY A 223 1.22 -0.02 28.40
N ILE A 224 0.67 -0.20 27.19
CA ILE A 224 -0.67 0.25 26.80
C ILE A 224 -1.51 -0.91 26.26
N GLU A 225 -2.81 -0.72 26.18
CA GLU A 225 -3.74 -1.59 25.44
C GLU A 225 -4.13 -0.89 24.14
N VAL A 226 -4.09 -1.62 23.04
CA VAL A 226 -4.44 -1.13 21.70
C VAL A 226 -5.82 -1.66 21.33
N ASP A 227 -6.74 -0.75 21.01
CA ASP A 227 -8.06 -1.14 20.50
C ASP A 227 -7.93 -1.70 19.07
N PRO A 228 -8.23 -2.98 18.82
CA PRO A 228 -8.16 -3.58 17.48
C PRO A 228 -9.10 -2.89 16.48
N ARG A 229 -10.19 -2.25 16.92
CA ARG A 229 -11.11 -1.51 16.03
C ARG A 229 -10.43 -0.28 15.46
N VAL A 230 -9.63 0.40 16.28
CA VAL A 230 -8.87 1.59 15.89
C VAL A 230 -7.74 1.21 14.93
N VAL A 231 -7.03 0.11 15.19
CA VAL A 231 -6.00 -0.40 14.26
C VAL A 231 -6.62 -0.78 12.92
N GLN A 232 -7.75 -1.49 12.92
CA GLN A 232 -8.43 -1.87 11.68
C GLN A 232 -9.00 -0.66 10.91
N TYR A 233 -9.48 0.38 11.60
CA TYR A 233 -9.82 1.66 10.96
C TYR A 233 -8.60 2.25 10.26
N HIS A 234 -7.44 2.27 10.93
CA HIS A 234 -6.20 2.77 10.35
C HIS A 234 -5.68 1.88 9.22
N ALA A 235 -5.94 0.58 9.23
CA ALA A 235 -5.67 -0.32 8.11
C ALA A 235 -6.49 0.07 6.86
N VAL A 236 -7.79 0.37 7.00
CA VAL A 236 -8.62 0.92 5.90
C VAL A 236 -8.02 2.21 5.36
N ARG A 237 -7.68 3.12 6.28
CA ARG A 237 -7.13 4.44 5.97
C ARG A 237 -5.78 4.37 5.25
N PHE A 238 -4.88 3.46 5.65
CA PHE A 238 -3.63 3.21 4.94
C PHE A 238 -3.86 2.50 3.60
N GLY A 239 -4.73 1.48 3.59
CA GLY A 239 -5.03 0.66 2.42
C GLY A 239 -5.54 1.48 1.24
N ILE A 240 -6.45 2.44 1.49
CA ILE A 240 -7.04 3.24 0.43
C ILE A 240 -6.07 4.23 -0.22
N CYS A 241 -4.95 4.57 0.44
CA CYS A 241 -3.92 5.47 -0.12
C CYS A 241 -3.34 4.92 -1.44
N THR A 242 -3.20 3.60 -1.57
CA THR A 242 -2.72 2.97 -2.81
C THR A 242 -3.71 3.19 -3.97
N PRO A 243 -5.00 2.80 -3.91
CA PRO A 243 -5.99 3.14 -4.93
C PRO A 243 -6.09 4.64 -5.25
N LEU A 244 -6.03 5.52 -4.22
CA LEU A 244 -6.02 6.97 -4.42
C LEU A 244 -4.85 7.41 -5.33
N ALA A 245 -3.66 6.84 -5.10
CA ALA A 245 -2.46 7.18 -5.84
C ALA A 245 -2.43 6.63 -7.27
N VAL A 246 -2.99 5.43 -7.49
CA VAL A 246 -2.79 4.70 -8.77
C VAL A 246 -4.02 4.67 -9.69
N SER A 247 -5.20 5.09 -9.22
CA SER A 247 -6.46 5.05 -10.01
C SER A 247 -6.31 5.71 -11.39
N HIS A 248 -5.77 6.94 -11.44
CA HIS A 248 -5.53 7.65 -12.70
C HIS A 248 -4.49 6.96 -13.60
N LEU A 249 -3.46 6.34 -13.03
CA LEU A 249 -2.47 5.55 -13.79
C LEU A 249 -3.08 4.26 -14.35
N CYS A 250 -4.10 3.71 -13.70
CA CYS A 250 -4.85 2.57 -14.20
C CYS A 250 -5.85 2.99 -15.30
N ALA A 251 -6.41 4.20 -15.19
CA ALA A 251 -7.33 4.73 -16.21
C ALA A 251 -6.60 5.17 -17.49
N GLU A 252 -5.47 5.85 -17.34
CA GLU A 252 -4.65 6.40 -18.42
C GLU A 252 -3.17 6.03 -18.21
N PRO A 253 -2.78 4.77 -18.50
CA PRO A 253 -1.43 4.29 -18.20
C PRO A 253 -0.38 4.98 -19.09
N PRO A 254 0.65 5.62 -18.50
CA PRO A 254 1.74 6.19 -19.29
C PRO A 254 2.61 5.07 -19.91
N PRO A 255 3.37 5.38 -20.98
CA PRO A 255 4.32 4.43 -21.56
C PRO A 255 5.30 3.87 -20.53
N GLY A 256 5.52 2.55 -20.55
CA GLY A 256 6.44 1.87 -19.64
C GLY A 256 5.87 1.54 -18.25
N LEU A 257 4.61 1.90 -17.96
CA LEU A 257 3.93 1.44 -16.75
C LEU A 257 3.78 -0.09 -16.79
N VAL A 258 4.14 -0.76 -15.70
CA VAL A 258 3.84 -2.19 -15.52
C VAL A 258 2.36 -2.34 -15.18
N TYR A 259 1.50 -2.29 -16.20
CA TYR A 259 0.05 -2.12 -16.02
C TYR A 259 -0.60 -3.16 -15.09
N ALA A 260 -0.32 -4.45 -15.30
CA ALA A 260 -0.87 -5.53 -14.46
C ALA A 260 -0.48 -5.39 -12.98
N GLN A 261 0.70 -4.85 -12.69
CA GLN A 261 1.15 -4.57 -11.32
C GLN A 261 0.30 -3.48 -10.66
N TYR A 262 0.12 -2.35 -11.35
CA TYR A 262 -0.62 -1.21 -10.82
C TYR A 262 -2.10 -1.53 -10.67
N LEU A 263 -2.67 -2.31 -11.59
CA LEU A 263 -4.04 -2.79 -11.48
C LEU A 263 -4.19 -3.79 -10.32
N GLY A 264 -3.19 -4.66 -10.09
CA GLY A 264 -3.12 -5.50 -8.89
C GLY A 264 -3.11 -4.69 -7.60
N TRP A 265 -2.30 -3.64 -7.51
CA TRP A 265 -2.30 -2.71 -6.38
C TRP A 265 -3.66 -2.06 -6.17
N TYR A 266 -4.29 -1.52 -7.21
CA TYR A 266 -5.62 -0.93 -7.13
C TYR A 266 -6.65 -1.94 -6.58
N VAL A 267 -6.70 -3.14 -7.16
CA VAL A 267 -7.72 -4.14 -6.86
C VAL A 267 -7.53 -4.73 -5.46
N VAL A 268 -6.32 -5.19 -5.12
CA VAL A 268 -6.07 -5.86 -3.84
C VAL A 268 -6.20 -4.91 -2.66
N TYR A 269 -5.65 -3.70 -2.75
CA TYR A 269 -5.76 -2.72 -1.65
C TYR A 269 -7.17 -2.14 -1.53
N GLY A 270 -7.89 -1.98 -2.65
CA GLY A 270 -9.32 -1.64 -2.64
C GLY A 270 -10.15 -2.74 -1.98
N ARG A 271 -9.89 -4.02 -2.30
CA ARG A 271 -10.57 -5.16 -1.69
C ARG A 271 -10.27 -5.26 -0.21
N ALA A 272 -9.01 -5.15 0.18
CA ALA A 272 -8.58 -5.17 1.58
C ALA A 272 -9.32 -4.10 2.41
N SER A 273 -9.42 -2.88 1.87
CA SER A 273 -10.15 -1.78 2.50
C SER A 273 -11.62 -2.14 2.75
N LEU A 274 -12.30 -2.75 1.77
CA LEU A 274 -13.70 -3.19 1.92
C LEU A 274 -13.86 -4.35 2.90
N GLU A 275 -12.93 -5.31 2.93
CA GLU A 275 -12.96 -6.43 3.88
C GLU A 275 -12.73 -5.95 5.32
N TRP A 276 -11.83 -4.99 5.53
CA TRP A 276 -11.62 -4.37 6.83
C TRP A 276 -12.82 -3.53 7.28
N ILE A 277 -13.46 -2.79 6.37
CA ILE A 277 -14.73 -2.10 6.67
C ILE A 277 -15.80 -3.12 7.07
N ALA A 278 -15.96 -4.20 6.30
CA ALA A 278 -16.95 -5.24 6.58
C ALA A 278 -16.73 -5.88 7.96
N GLY A 279 -15.49 -6.18 8.34
CA GLY A 279 -15.17 -6.70 9.68
C GLY A 279 -15.52 -5.72 10.80
N LEU A 280 -15.31 -4.41 10.61
CA LEU A 280 -15.70 -3.39 11.60
C LEU A 280 -17.22 -3.26 11.76
N MET A 281 -17.96 -3.49 10.67
CA MET A 281 -19.42 -3.39 10.60
C MET A 281 -20.14 -4.73 10.89
N GLY A 282 -19.40 -5.84 11.01
CA GLY A 282 -19.97 -7.18 11.20
C GLY A 282 -20.73 -7.69 9.98
N ILE A 283 -20.27 -7.34 8.77
CA ILE A 283 -20.88 -7.74 7.49
C ILE A 283 -20.17 -8.99 6.97
N ASP A 284 -20.93 -10.07 6.80
CA ASP A 284 -20.41 -11.30 6.16
C ASP A 284 -20.24 -11.07 4.66
N LEU A 285 -19.08 -11.37 4.09
CA LEU A 285 -18.83 -11.20 2.65
C LEU A 285 -18.89 -12.53 1.91
N GLU A 286 -19.62 -12.54 0.78
CA GLU A 286 -19.77 -13.73 -0.07
C GLU A 286 -19.02 -13.54 -1.39
N ALA A 287 -18.18 -14.52 -1.73
CA ALA A 287 -17.50 -14.55 -3.02
C ALA A 287 -18.52 -14.63 -4.18
N PRO A 288 -18.27 -13.94 -5.31
CA PRO A 288 -19.07 -14.14 -6.51
C PRO A 288 -18.82 -15.52 -7.10
N ALA A 289 -19.77 -16.01 -7.92
CA ALA A 289 -19.54 -17.22 -8.70
C ALA A 289 -18.43 -17.02 -9.74
N ASP A 290 -17.67 -18.07 -10.02
CA ASP A 290 -16.63 -18.05 -11.05
C ASP A 290 -17.25 -17.72 -12.42
N PRO A 291 -16.63 -16.82 -13.20
CA PRO A 291 -17.12 -16.47 -14.52
C PRO A 291 -16.93 -17.65 -15.49
N VAL A 292 -17.88 -17.82 -16.39
CA VAL A 292 -17.83 -18.85 -17.43
C VAL A 292 -16.91 -18.37 -18.56
N ALA A 293 -15.98 -19.23 -18.99
CA ALA A 293 -15.09 -18.94 -20.11
C ALA A 293 -15.84 -18.97 -21.46
N GLU A 294 -15.61 -17.98 -22.30
CA GLU A 294 -16.05 -17.99 -23.70
C GLU A 294 -14.89 -18.34 -24.65
N ALA A 295 -15.21 -19.03 -25.73
CA ALA A 295 -14.24 -19.40 -26.75
C ALA A 295 -13.80 -18.15 -27.54
N SER A 296 -12.53 -17.77 -27.40
CA SER A 296 -11.96 -16.65 -28.12
C SER A 296 -11.40 -17.04 -29.49
N MET A 297 -11.81 -16.33 -30.54
CA MET A 297 -11.19 -16.44 -31.87
C MET A 297 -9.78 -15.84 -31.94
N TYR A 298 -9.40 -15.02 -30.96
CA TYR A 298 -8.10 -14.36 -30.86
C TYR A 298 -7.08 -15.20 -30.06
N ALA A 299 -7.53 -16.28 -29.40
CA ALA A 299 -6.67 -17.16 -28.60
C ALA A 299 -5.38 -17.61 -29.31
N PRO A 300 -5.37 -18.00 -30.60
CA PRO A 300 -4.12 -18.37 -31.29
C PRO A 300 -3.10 -17.22 -31.39
N ALA A 301 -3.57 -15.98 -31.57
CA ALA A 301 -2.70 -14.80 -31.64
C ALA A 301 -2.05 -14.51 -30.28
N PHE A 302 -2.83 -14.60 -29.19
CA PHE A 302 -2.31 -14.48 -27.83
C PHE A 302 -1.26 -15.54 -27.53
N SER A 303 -1.53 -16.82 -27.85
CA SER A 303 -0.57 -17.91 -27.63
C SER A 303 0.73 -17.71 -28.42
N SER A 304 0.64 -17.27 -29.68
CA SER A 304 1.81 -16.97 -30.50
C SER A 304 2.64 -15.81 -29.93
N MET A 305 1.98 -14.75 -29.44
CA MET A 305 2.66 -13.60 -28.83
C MET A 305 3.36 -13.98 -27.53
N ARG A 306 2.69 -14.70 -26.62
CA ARG A 306 3.28 -15.14 -25.35
C ARG A 306 4.48 -16.06 -25.54
N ALA A 307 4.44 -16.94 -26.55
CA ALA A 307 5.58 -17.79 -26.89
C ALA A 307 6.80 -16.97 -27.34
N ALA A 308 6.59 -15.85 -28.04
CA ALA A 308 7.66 -14.94 -28.45
C ALA A 308 8.22 -14.10 -27.30
N LEU A 309 7.42 -13.86 -26.26
CA LEU A 309 7.80 -13.08 -25.07
C LEU A 309 8.56 -13.89 -24.01
N GLN A 310 8.71 -15.21 -24.17
CA GLN A 310 9.44 -16.00 -23.18
C GLN A 310 10.90 -15.53 -23.08
N PRO A 311 11.41 -15.28 -21.85
CA PRO A 311 12.81 -14.94 -21.63
C PRO A 311 13.72 -16.04 -22.18
N LYS A 312 14.83 -15.62 -22.78
CA LYS A 312 15.86 -16.51 -23.34
C LYS A 312 17.14 -16.45 -22.50
N PRO A 313 17.97 -17.50 -22.48
CA PRO A 313 19.21 -17.52 -21.70
C PRO A 313 20.17 -16.36 -22.01
N GLU A 314 20.13 -15.83 -23.22
CA GLU A 314 20.95 -14.69 -23.66
C GLU A 314 20.41 -13.30 -23.28
N ASP A 315 19.19 -13.22 -22.74
CA ASP A 315 18.62 -11.94 -22.32
C ASP A 315 19.36 -11.37 -21.11
N SER A 316 19.57 -10.05 -21.11
CA SER A 316 19.99 -9.35 -19.89
C SER A 316 18.88 -9.42 -18.84
N THR A 317 19.22 -9.25 -17.57
CA THR A 317 18.24 -9.18 -16.48
C THR A 317 17.14 -8.14 -16.75
N PHE A 318 17.52 -7.00 -17.34
CA PHE A 318 16.58 -5.95 -17.71
C PHE A 318 15.65 -6.39 -18.85
N ALA A 319 16.19 -6.99 -19.92
CA ALA A 319 15.39 -7.47 -21.04
C ALA A 319 14.42 -8.60 -20.63
N ALA A 320 14.86 -9.50 -19.75
CA ALA A 320 14.01 -10.54 -19.18
C ALA A 320 12.87 -9.93 -18.33
N PHE A 321 13.17 -8.90 -17.54
CA PHE A 321 12.17 -8.16 -16.77
C PHE A 321 11.15 -7.43 -17.65
N GLU A 322 11.59 -6.76 -18.72
CA GLU A 322 10.69 -6.10 -19.67
C GLU A 322 9.75 -7.10 -20.34
N LYS A 323 10.29 -8.24 -20.79
CA LYS A 323 9.51 -9.33 -21.38
C LYS A 323 8.44 -9.89 -20.43
N ASP A 324 8.81 -10.10 -19.16
CA ASP A 324 7.87 -10.53 -18.13
C ASP A 324 6.73 -9.51 -17.94
N CYS A 325 7.04 -8.22 -17.85
CA CYS A 325 6.03 -7.17 -17.70
C CYS A 325 5.01 -7.17 -18.84
N ILE A 326 5.48 -7.41 -20.07
CA ILE A 326 4.62 -7.52 -21.26
C ILE A 326 3.80 -8.83 -21.22
N ASP A 327 4.41 -9.96 -20.85
CA ASP A 327 3.70 -11.25 -20.75
C ASP A 327 2.56 -11.19 -19.73
N ARG A 328 2.78 -10.55 -18.57
CA ARG A 328 1.75 -10.31 -17.55
C ARG A 328 0.55 -9.53 -18.10
N SER A 329 0.82 -8.49 -18.89
CA SER A 329 -0.24 -7.72 -19.55
C SER A 329 -0.97 -8.54 -20.61
N ALA A 330 -0.25 -9.41 -21.34
CA ALA A 330 -0.84 -10.33 -22.30
C ALA A 330 -1.76 -11.38 -21.64
N ILE A 331 -1.37 -11.91 -20.47
CA ILE A 331 -2.20 -12.81 -19.66
C ILE A 331 -3.50 -12.11 -19.27
N TYR A 332 -3.42 -10.90 -18.72
CA TYR A 332 -4.59 -10.12 -18.33
C TYR A 332 -5.53 -9.88 -19.53
N LEU A 333 -5.00 -9.47 -20.69
CA LEU A 333 -5.81 -9.22 -21.88
C LEU A 333 -6.46 -10.51 -22.42
N GLN A 334 -5.75 -11.63 -22.40
CA GLN A 334 -6.32 -12.92 -22.80
C GLN A 334 -7.48 -13.33 -21.87
N ARG A 335 -7.33 -13.11 -20.56
CA ARG A 335 -8.41 -13.39 -19.59
C ARG A 335 -9.57 -12.42 -19.75
N ALA A 336 -9.31 -11.14 -19.98
CA ALA A 336 -10.36 -10.15 -20.24
C ALA A 336 -11.17 -10.52 -21.48
N ASP A 337 -10.53 -11.03 -22.53
CA ASP A 337 -11.19 -11.51 -23.74
C ASP A 337 -12.01 -12.80 -23.51
N GLN A 338 -11.55 -13.70 -22.63
CA GLN A 338 -12.24 -14.96 -22.33
C GLN A 338 -13.39 -14.83 -21.32
N TYR A 339 -13.25 -13.95 -20.33
CA TYR A 339 -14.15 -13.88 -19.17
C TYR A 339 -14.81 -12.51 -18.99
N GLY A 340 -14.33 -11.48 -19.68
CA GLY A 340 -14.74 -10.09 -19.44
C GLY A 340 -16.22 -9.83 -19.71
N ALA A 341 -16.80 -10.43 -20.76
CA ALA A 341 -18.21 -10.28 -21.07
C ALA A 341 -19.11 -10.84 -19.95
N ALA A 342 -18.80 -12.04 -19.45
CA ALA A 342 -19.53 -12.66 -18.34
C ALA A 342 -19.39 -11.85 -17.04
N ILE A 343 -18.19 -11.31 -16.76
CA ILE A 343 -17.95 -10.44 -15.60
C ILE A 343 -18.74 -9.15 -15.70
N GLU A 344 -18.74 -8.49 -16.85
CA GLU A 344 -19.46 -7.23 -17.05
C GLU A 344 -20.97 -7.46 -16.94
N GLN A 345 -21.49 -8.56 -17.49
CA GLN A 345 -22.89 -8.94 -17.32
C GLN A 345 -23.25 -9.14 -15.83
N ALA A 346 -22.39 -9.80 -15.05
CA ALA A 346 -22.62 -10.01 -13.61
C ALA A 346 -22.54 -8.69 -12.82
N ASN A 347 -21.59 -7.81 -13.15
CA ASN A 347 -21.49 -6.48 -12.54
C ASN A 347 -22.73 -5.63 -12.83
N GLN A 348 -23.19 -5.61 -14.10
CA GLN A 348 -24.39 -4.89 -14.49
C GLN A 348 -25.64 -5.46 -13.81
N ALA A 349 -25.79 -6.79 -13.72
CA ALA A 349 -26.92 -7.41 -13.03
C ALA A 349 -27.01 -6.98 -11.56
N GLU A 350 -25.89 -6.92 -10.84
CA GLU A 350 -25.86 -6.45 -9.45
C GLU A 350 -26.08 -4.94 -9.35
N ALA A 351 -25.53 -4.14 -10.27
CA ALA A 351 -25.72 -2.68 -10.30
C ALA A 351 -27.18 -2.29 -10.57
N LEU A 352 -27.87 -3.00 -11.48
CA LEU A 352 -29.29 -2.81 -11.77
C LEU A 352 -30.15 -3.00 -10.52
N VAL A 353 -29.85 -4.03 -9.72
CA VAL A 353 -30.53 -4.27 -8.44
C VAL A 353 -30.20 -3.17 -7.43
N LEU A 354 -28.94 -2.81 -7.29
CA LEU A 354 -28.48 -1.79 -6.33
C LEU A 354 -29.13 -0.42 -6.56
N LEU A 355 -29.24 0.02 -7.82
CA LEU A 355 -29.88 1.30 -8.16
C LEU A 355 -31.39 1.19 -8.46
N ASN A 356 -31.96 -0.02 -8.42
CA ASN A 356 -33.32 -0.30 -8.88
C ASN A 356 -33.57 0.28 -10.30
N SER A 357 -32.64 0.03 -11.22
CA SER A 357 -32.66 0.52 -12.60
C SER A 357 -33.13 -0.56 -13.56
N ALA A 358 -33.85 -0.14 -14.62
CA ALA A 358 -34.20 -0.99 -15.75
C ALA A 358 -33.22 -0.82 -16.94
N GLU A 359 -32.32 0.16 -16.87
CA GLU A 359 -31.33 0.49 -17.90
C GLU A 359 -29.91 0.26 -17.36
N PRO A 360 -28.91 -0.06 -18.22
CA PRO A 360 -27.53 -0.25 -17.81
C PRO A 360 -27.02 0.88 -16.92
N VAL A 361 -26.29 0.52 -15.87
CA VAL A 361 -25.84 1.45 -14.83
C VAL A 361 -24.40 1.85 -15.10
N SER A 362 -24.15 3.17 -15.15
CA SER A 362 -22.81 3.73 -15.31
C SER A 362 -22.12 3.95 -13.96
N ASP A 363 -20.79 4.07 -13.97
CA ASP A 363 -20.01 4.37 -12.76
C ASP A 363 -20.32 5.78 -12.22
N GLU A 364 -20.72 6.74 -13.06
CA GLU A 364 -21.23 8.05 -12.62
C GLU A 364 -22.50 7.91 -11.77
N GLN A 365 -23.40 6.98 -12.14
CA GLN A 365 -24.63 6.75 -11.37
C GLN A 365 -24.34 6.06 -10.04
N LEU A 366 -23.40 5.12 -10.01
CA LEU A 366 -22.89 4.51 -8.77
C LEU A 366 -22.25 5.56 -7.87
N GLU A 367 -21.45 6.46 -8.44
CA GLU A 367 -20.81 7.54 -7.69
C GLU A 367 -21.85 8.52 -7.13
N ALA A 368 -22.88 8.84 -7.92
CA ALA A 368 -24.00 9.67 -7.47
C ALA A 368 -24.85 9.00 -6.37
N LEU A 369 -24.90 7.67 -6.30
CA LEU A 369 -25.49 6.94 -5.17
C LEU A 369 -24.62 7.09 -3.92
N VAL A 370 -23.30 6.89 -4.05
CA VAL A 370 -22.33 7.05 -2.96
C VAL A 370 -22.33 8.47 -2.39
N ALA A 371 -22.39 9.48 -3.25
CA ALA A 371 -22.40 10.90 -2.86
C ALA A 371 -23.63 11.31 -2.02
N ARG A 372 -24.65 10.45 -1.90
CA ARG A 372 -25.78 10.69 -0.97
C ARG A 372 -25.38 10.45 0.49
N GLU A 373 -24.27 9.73 0.72
CA GLU A 373 -23.73 9.39 2.05
C GLU A 373 -24.77 8.80 3.01
N ASP A 374 -25.72 8.05 2.48
CA ASP A 374 -26.79 7.41 3.26
C ASP A 374 -26.30 6.06 3.82
N PRO A 375 -26.11 5.93 5.15
CA PRO A 375 -25.60 4.71 5.77
C PRO A 375 -26.47 3.47 5.53
N ALA A 376 -27.75 3.65 5.16
CA ALA A 376 -28.62 2.54 4.81
C ALA A 376 -28.14 1.77 3.56
N ASN A 377 -27.29 2.39 2.73
CA ASN A 377 -26.71 1.77 1.53
C ASN A 377 -25.34 1.14 1.79
N ASP A 378 -24.71 1.38 2.95
CA ASP A 378 -23.31 0.99 3.19
C ASP A 378 -23.09 -0.51 2.99
N GLU A 379 -23.94 -1.36 3.59
CA GLU A 379 -23.82 -2.82 3.44
C GLU A 379 -23.94 -3.26 1.98
N ALA A 380 -24.92 -2.73 1.24
CA ALA A 380 -25.13 -3.09 -0.15
C ALA A 380 -23.97 -2.63 -1.04
N LEU A 381 -23.43 -1.44 -0.79
CA LEU A 381 -22.27 -0.88 -1.50
C LEU A 381 -21.01 -1.71 -1.22
N ILE A 382 -20.76 -2.08 0.05
CA ILE A 382 -19.62 -2.92 0.43
C ILE A 382 -19.68 -4.25 -0.32
N ARG A 383 -20.82 -4.96 -0.26
CA ARG A 383 -21.00 -6.25 -0.95
C ARG A 383 -20.81 -6.11 -2.46
N PHE A 384 -21.37 -5.06 -3.07
CA PHE A 384 -21.26 -4.82 -4.50
C PHE A 384 -19.82 -4.54 -4.93
N PHE A 385 -19.14 -3.58 -4.30
CA PHE A 385 -17.77 -3.25 -4.68
C PHE A 385 -16.79 -4.39 -4.38
N HIS A 386 -16.99 -5.14 -3.28
CA HIS A 386 -16.16 -6.30 -2.94
C HIS A 386 -16.25 -7.38 -4.02
N ARG A 387 -17.46 -7.76 -4.43
CA ARG A 387 -17.67 -8.75 -5.50
C ARG A 387 -17.14 -8.26 -6.85
N ARG A 388 -17.30 -6.97 -7.16
CA ARG A 388 -16.74 -6.37 -8.38
C ARG A 388 -15.21 -6.43 -8.40
N LEU A 389 -14.54 -6.13 -7.28
CA LEU A 389 -13.09 -6.25 -7.16
C LEU A 389 -12.61 -7.70 -7.22
N LEU A 390 -13.31 -8.65 -6.59
CA LEU A 390 -12.99 -10.08 -6.70
C LEU A 390 -13.04 -10.59 -8.15
N ARG A 391 -14.02 -10.13 -8.95
CA ARG A 391 -14.07 -10.44 -10.39
C ARG A 391 -12.89 -9.83 -11.16
N GLN A 392 -12.47 -8.61 -10.81
CA GLN A 392 -11.30 -7.98 -11.42
C GLN A 392 -10.00 -8.70 -11.03
N GLU A 393 -9.87 -9.11 -9.77
CA GLU A 393 -8.75 -9.91 -9.28
C GLU A 393 -8.65 -11.26 -9.99
N PHE A 394 -9.79 -11.90 -10.24
CA PHE A 394 -9.85 -13.12 -11.06
C PHE A 394 -9.26 -12.90 -12.45
N LEU A 395 -9.55 -11.78 -13.12
CA LEU A 395 -8.95 -11.48 -14.44
C LEU A 395 -7.44 -11.27 -14.36
N LEU A 396 -6.96 -10.76 -13.23
CA LEU A 396 -5.56 -10.47 -13.02
C LEU A 396 -4.73 -11.69 -12.61
N SER A 397 -5.27 -12.74 -12.00
CA SER A 397 -4.50 -13.96 -11.71
C SER A 397 -4.20 -14.73 -13.01
N PRO A 398 -2.94 -15.20 -13.27
CA PRO A 398 -1.76 -15.15 -12.40
C PRO A 398 -0.77 -13.99 -12.67
N ALA A 399 -1.22 -12.90 -13.29
CA ALA A 399 -0.38 -11.75 -13.66
C ALA A 399 0.04 -10.85 -12.48
N MET A 400 -0.33 -11.16 -11.23
CA MET A 400 -0.11 -10.27 -10.07
C MET A 400 1.13 -10.57 -9.22
N ARG A 401 1.86 -11.67 -9.49
CA ARG A 401 3.09 -12.05 -8.75
C ARG A 401 2.89 -12.06 -7.23
N GLU A 402 3.51 -11.13 -6.50
CA GLU A 402 3.48 -11.05 -5.04
C GLU A 402 2.10 -10.72 -4.47
N LEU A 403 1.16 -10.25 -5.30
CA LEU A 403 -0.23 -9.99 -4.91
C LEU A 403 -1.18 -11.12 -5.35
N GLU A 404 -0.65 -12.28 -5.70
CA GLU A 404 -1.47 -13.43 -6.07
C GLU A 404 -1.95 -14.21 -4.83
N ASN A 405 -3.23 -14.59 -4.80
CA ASN A 405 -3.87 -15.37 -3.74
C ASN A 405 -3.70 -14.76 -2.33
N ILE A 406 -3.80 -13.43 -2.22
CA ILE A 406 -3.64 -12.73 -0.94
C ILE A 406 -4.86 -12.93 -0.04
N GLU A 407 -4.61 -13.55 1.11
CA GLU A 407 -5.53 -13.56 2.24
C GLU A 407 -5.44 -12.22 2.99
N ILE A 408 -6.57 -11.54 3.16
CA ILE A 408 -6.60 -10.26 3.88
C ILE A 408 -6.51 -10.55 5.37
N PRO A 409 -5.48 -10.04 6.08
CA PRO A 409 -5.36 -10.20 7.53
C PRO A 409 -6.54 -9.52 8.23
N ARG A 410 -7.07 -10.15 9.28
CA ARG A 410 -8.19 -9.62 10.08
C ARG A 410 -7.80 -9.53 11.55
N LEU A 411 -8.11 -8.40 12.18
CA LEU A 411 -8.10 -8.22 13.63
C LEU A 411 -9.45 -8.56 14.25
N ILE A 412 -10.52 -8.28 13.51
CA ILE A 412 -11.91 -8.41 13.94
C ILE A 412 -12.70 -9.07 12.82
N GLY A 413 -13.51 -10.07 13.18
CA GLY A 413 -14.33 -10.87 12.27
C GLY A 413 -13.68 -12.21 12.01
#